data_AF-A0A2G4F3S3-F1
#
_entry.id   AF-A0A2G4F3S3-F1
#
_cell.length_a   1.000
_cell.length_b   1.000
_cell.length_c   1.000
_cell.angle_alpha   90.00
_cell.angle_beta   90.00
_cell.angle_gamma   90.00
#
_symmetry.space_group_name_H-M   'P 1'
#
loop_
_entity.id
_entity.type
_entity.pdbx_description
1 polymer ?
#
loop_
_entity_poly.entity_id
_entity_poly.type
_entity_poly.pdbx_seq_one_letter_code
_entity_poly.pdbx_strand_id
1 'polypeptide(L)'
;MSSGNILTVTDVLNFLVSGIDKTTLETELTTSGWISTPARGGSKSGAGTIWTSPDTQYSVRIMTQPTGSSYARVYNGPGGGAPAEQPLNASGKPGSRADTHFILLP
;
A
#
# COMPACT_ATOMS: atom_id res chain seq x y z
N MET A 1 16.44 1.16 -21.93
CA MET A 1 15.50 0.70 -20.91
C MET A 1 16.08 1.13 -19.57
N SER A 2 15.49 2.15 -18.94
CA SER A 2 16.00 2.62 -17.65
C SER A 2 15.79 1.49 -16.64
N SER A 3 16.87 1.04 -15.98
CA SER A 3 16.77 0.24 -14.77
C SER A 3 16.18 1.14 -13.69
N GLY A 4 14.87 1.37 -13.73
CA GLY A 4 14.15 2.07 -12.69
C GLY A 4 14.38 1.31 -11.39
N ASN A 5 14.83 2.01 -10.35
CA ASN A 5 15.03 1.41 -9.04
C ASN A 5 13.73 0.74 -8.60
N ILE A 6 13.77 -0.58 -8.37
CA ILE A 6 12.62 -1.30 -7.86
C ILE A 6 12.37 -0.80 -6.44
N LEU A 7 11.23 -0.15 -6.21
CA LEU A 7 10.84 0.25 -4.85
C LEU A 7 10.77 -0.96 -3.93
N THR A 8 11.49 -0.86 -2.81
CA THR A 8 11.37 -1.80 -1.71
C THR A 8 10.18 -1.44 -0.83
N VAL A 9 9.77 -2.36 0.04
CA VAL A 9 8.75 -2.08 1.06
C VAL A 9 9.17 -0.94 1.99
N THR A 10 10.48 -0.80 2.26
CA THR A 10 11.02 0.27 3.10
C THR A 10 10.84 1.63 2.44
N ASP A 11 11.07 1.73 1.12
CA ASP A 11 10.87 2.98 0.39
C ASP A 11 9.40 3.40 0.40
N VAL A 12 8.49 2.44 0.18
CA VAL A 12 7.04 2.68 0.29
C VAL A 12 6.67 3.18 1.68
N LEU A 13 7.15 2.53 2.75
CA LEU A 13 6.88 2.97 4.12
C LEU A 13 7.44 4.37 4.37
N ASN A 14 8.61 4.70 3.85
CA ASN A 14 9.20 6.04 3.97
C ASN A 14 8.34 7.10 3.26
N PHE A 15 7.80 6.82 2.08
CA PHE A 15 6.85 7.71 1.40
C PHE A 15 5.58 7.92 2.22
N LEU A 16 4.99 6.84 2.74
CA LEU A 16 3.78 6.91 3.55
C LEU A 16 3.99 7.72 4.84
N VAL A 17 5.14 7.56 5.49
CA VAL A 17 5.51 8.31 6.70
C VAL A 17 5.79 9.78 6.39
N SER A 18 6.42 10.07 5.25
CA SER A 18 6.73 11.44 4.83
C SER A 18 5.49 12.21 4.34
N GLY A 19 4.40 11.49 4.08
CA GLY A 19 3.20 12.03 3.45
C GLY A 19 3.33 12.01 1.92
N ILE A 20 2.44 11.24 1.29
CA ILE A 20 2.36 11.11 -0.17
C ILE A 20 0.88 11.07 -0.55
N ASP A 21 0.54 11.64 -1.70
CA ASP A 21 -0.80 11.51 -2.26
C ASP A 21 -0.98 10.15 -2.97
N LYS A 22 -2.23 9.79 -3.23
CA LYS A 22 -2.57 8.52 -3.86
C LYS A 22 -1.97 8.37 -5.26
N THR A 23 -2.09 9.39 -6.09
CA THR A 23 -1.72 9.32 -7.51
C THR A 23 -0.21 9.17 -7.67
N THR A 24 0.57 9.91 -6.89
CA THR A 24 2.02 9.78 -6.88
C THR A 24 2.44 8.40 -6.41
N LEU A 25 1.86 7.89 -5.31
CA LEU A 25 2.20 6.54 -4.83
C LEU A 25 1.88 5.44 -5.86
N GLU A 26 0.71 5.49 -6.49
CA GLU A 26 0.32 4.52 -7.53
C GLU A 26 1.22 4.61 -8.77
N THR A 27 1.67 5.82 -9.13
CA THR A 27 2.62 6.04 -10.24
C THR A 27 3.96 5.39 -9.93
N GLU A 28 4.52 5.66 -8.75
CA GLU A 28 5.80 5.11 -8.30
C GLU A 28 5.78 3.57 -8.23
N LEU A 29 4.68 2.99 -7.71
CA LEU A 29 4.47 1.54 -7.68
C LEU A 29 4.42 0.95 -9.10
N THR A 30 3.70 1.60 -10.02
CA THR A 30 3.60 1.19 -11.43
C THR A 30 4.97 1.22 -12.11
N THR A 31 5.71 2.33 -11.98
CA THR A 31 7.04 2.49 -12.55
C THR A 31 8.04 1.48 -12.00
N SER A 32 7.85 1.07 -10.74
CA SER A 32 8.66 0.04 -10.06
C SER A 32 8.27 -1.40 -10.38
N GLY A 33 7.26 -1.61 -11.24
CA GLY A 33 6.82 -2.93 -11.67
C GLY A 33 5.96 -3.70 -10.66
N TRP A 34 5.38 -3.01 -9.66
CA TRP A 34 4.40 -3.63 -8.77
C TRP A 34 3.11 -3.92 -9.54
N ILE A 35 2.47 -5.04 -9.23
CA ILE A 35 1.28 -5.52 -9.95
C ILE A 35 0.02 -5.09 -9.22
N SER A 36 -0.86 -4.35 -9.91
CA SER A 36 -2.15 -3.93 -9.35
C SER A 36 -3.25 -4.96 -9.58
N THR A 37 -4.05 -5.24 -8.55
CA THR A 37 -5.33 -5.98 -8.66
C THR A 37 -6.44 -5.24 -7.92
N PRO A 38 -7.70 -5.35 -8.36
CA PRO A 38 -8.81 -4.71 -7.66
C PRO A 38 -8.98 -5.24 -6.24
N ALA A 39 -9.05 -4.34 -5.26
CA ALA A 39 -9.38 -4.68 -3.88
C ALA A 39 -10.89 -4.57 -3.65
N ARG A 40 -11.50 -5.61 -3.08
CA ARG A 40 -12.88 -5.52 -2.57
C ARG A 40 -12.87 -4.95 -1.16
N GLY A 41 -13.30 -3.71 -1.01
CA GLY A 41 -13.61 -3.11 0.30
C GLY A 41 -15.07 -3.29 0.69
N GLY A 42 -15.34 -3.17 1.99
CA GLY A 42 -16.70 -3.08 2.51
C GLY A 42 -17.25 -1.66 2.42
N SER A 43 -18.50 -1.47 2.86
CA SER A 43 -19.21 -0.18 2.84
C SER A 43 -18.46 0.99 3.47
N LYS A 44 -17.58 0.73 4.44
CA LYS A 44 -16.75 1.75 5.12
C LYS A 44 -15.44 2.06 4.41
N SER A 45 -14.89 1.13 3.64
CA SER A 45 -13.57 1.25 3.01
C SER A 45 -13.65 1.69 1.56
N GLY A 46 -14.81 1.51 0.91
CA GLY A 46 -15.02 1.81 -0.50
C GLY A 46 -14.21 0.92 -1.44
N ALA A 47 -13.97 1.39 -2.66
CA ALA A 47 -13.16 0.69 -3.65
C ALA A 47 -11.66 0.88 -3.35
N GLY A 48 -10.83 -0.01 -3.90
CA GLY A 48 -9.39 0.12 -3.78
C GLY A 48 -8.62 -0.81 -4.69
N THR A 49 -7.32 -0.82 -4.48
CA THR A 49 -6.34 -1.57 -5.27
C THR A 49 -5.33 -2.22 -4.33
N ILE A 50 -4.98 -3.48 -4.60
CA ILE A 50 -3.84 -4.16 -3.99
C ILE A 50 -2.70 -4.10 -5.00
N TRP A 51 -1.56 -3.58 -4.56
CA TRP A 51 -0.31 -3.57 -5.28
C TRP A 51 0.60 -4.61 -4.69
N THR A 52 0.98 -5.62 -5.46
CA THR A 52 1.85 -6.71 -5.02
C THR A 52 3.28 -6.45 -5.49
N SER A 53 4.26 -6.62 -4.60
CA SER A 53 5.68 -6.43 -4.93
C SER A 53 6.16 -7.45 -5.97
N PRO A 54 7.16 -7.13 -6.80
CA PRO A 54 7.69 -8.06 -7.81
C PRO A 54 8.21 -9.39 -7.25
N ASP A 55 8.73 -9.38 -6.01
CA ASP A 55 9.20 -10.57 -5.29
C ASP A 55 8.08 -11.31 -4.54
N THR A 56 6.84 -10.80 -4.61
CA THR A 56 5.63 -11.33 -3.96
C THR A 56 5.71 -11.45 -2.44
N GLN A 57 6.69 -10.81 -1.80
CA GLN A 57 6.85 -10.83 -0.34
C GLN A 57 5.98 -9.80 0.37
N TYR A 58 5.52 -8.76 -0.34
CA TYR A 58 4.80 -7.64 0.24
C TYR A 58 3.64 -7.19 -0.64
N SER A 59 2.73 -6.43 -0.03
CA SER A 59 1.70 -5.71 -0.76
C SER A 59 1.35 -4.39 -0.11
N VAL A 60 0.85 -3.46 -0.91
CA VAL A 60 0.25 -2.20 -0.49
C VAL A 60 -1.21 -2.23 -0.90
N ARG A 61 -2.11 -2.11 0.07
CA ARG A 61 -3.53 -1.95 -0.17
C ARG A 61 -3.91 -0.48 -0.04
N ILE A 62 -4.36 0.11 -1.13
CA ILE A 62 -4.82 1.51 -1.19
C ILE A 62 -6.34 1.50 -1.33
N MET A 63 -7.04 2.18 -0.44
CA MET A 63 -8.50 2.27 -0.43
C MET A 63 -8.95 3.72 -0.50
N THR A 64 -10.10 3.97 -1.13
CA THR A 64 -10.76 5.27 -1.16
C THR A 64 -12.12 5.14 -0.51
N GLN A 65 -12.30 5.83 0.62
CA GLN A 65 -13.57 5.82 1.34
C GLN A 65 -14.66 6.56 0.54
N PRO A 66 -15.95 6.28 0.79
CA PRO A 66 -17.05 7.00 0.12
C PRO A 66 -17.02 8.52 0.32
N THR A 67 -16.38 9.00 1.39
CA THR A 67 -16.19 10.43 1.70
C THR A 67 -15.07 11.09 0.87
N GLY A 68 -14.34 10.31 0.05
CA GLY A 68 -13.24 10.77 -0.80
C GLY A 68 -11.85 10.62 -0.19
N SER A 69 -11.74 10.46 1.14
CA SER A 69 -10.43 10.28 1.78
C SER A 69 -9.81 8.91 1.47
N SER A 70 -8.51 8.90 1.17
CA SER A 70 -7.75 7.70 0.85
C SER A 70 -6.75 7.32 1.93
N TYR A 71 -6.50 6.02 2.05
CA TYR A 71 -5.50 5.47 2.96
C TYR A 71 -4.81 4.25 2.37
N ALA A 72 -3.59 4.01 2.83
CA ALA A 72 -2.79 2.85 2.48
C ALA A 72 -2.52 1.97 3.72
N ARG A 73 -2.36 0.68 3.47
CA ARG A 73 -1.85 -0.30 4.44
C ARG A 73 -0.83 -1.19 3.74
N VAL A 74 0.31 -1.42 4.37
CA VAL A 74 1.37 -2.30 3.87
C VAL A 74 1.26 -3.64 4.58
N TYR A 75 1.51 -4.76 3.90
CA TYR A 75 1.43 -6.11 4.45
C TYR A 75 2.67 -6.92 4.11
N ASN A 76 3.06 -7.84 5.00
CA ASN A 76 4.13 -8.83 4.80
C ASN A 76 3.67 -10.07 4.00
N GLY A 77 2.92 -9.83 2.93
CA GLY A 77 2.52 -10.84 1.97
C GLY A 77 1.79 -10.22 0.79
N PRO A 78 1.55 -10.99 -0.28
CA PRO A 78 1.09 -10.46 -1.56
C PRO A 78 -0.41 -10.15 -1.63
N GLY A 79 -1.22 -10.67 -0.71
CA GLY A 79 -2.68 -10.73 -0.79
C GLY A 79 -3.43 -9.51 -0.26
N GLY A 80 -2.74 -8.47 0.22
CA GLY A 80 -3.38 -7.25 0.73
C GLY A 80 -4.21 -7.46 2.01
N GLY A 81 -3.75 -8.36 2.88
CA GLY A 81 -4.40 -8.73 4.14
C GLY A 81 -5.06 -10.10 4.11
N ALA A 82 -4.44 -11.08 3.45
CA ALA A 82 -4.86 -12.49 3.54
C ALA A 82 -4.72 -13.03 4.98
N PRO A 83 -5.36 -14.16 5.36
CA PRO A 83 -5.44 -14.63 6.75
C PRO A 83 -4.11 -14.82 7.51
N ALA A 84 -2.98 -14.97 6.83
CA ALA A 84 -1.64 -15.09 7.44
C ALA A 84 -0.84 -13.79 7.44
N GLU A 85 -1.33 -12.76 6.74
CA GLU A 85 -0.61 -11.51 6.53
C GLU A 85 -0.90 -10.53 7.67
N GLN A 86 0.14 -9.83 8.09
CA GLN A 86 0.09 -8.81 9.11
C GLN A 86 0.36 -7.44 8.49
N PRO A 87 -0.42 -6.43 8.87
CA PRO A 87 -0.15 -5.08 8.43
C PRO A 87 1.12 -4.54 9.10
N LEU A 88 1.94 -3.81 8.34
CA LEU A 88 3.22 -3.27 8.78
C LEU A 88 3.10 -1.80 9.19
N ASN A 89 3.80 -1.45 10.28
CA ASN A 89 3.93 -0.09 10.77
C ASN A 89 5.10 0.63 10.07
N ALA A 90 5.35 1.88 10.44
CA ALA A 90 6.43 2.72 9.90
C ALA A 90 7.84 2.08 10.00
N SER A 91 8.06 1.16 10.94
CA SER A 91 9.32 0.44 11.11
C SER A 91 9.36 -0.92 10.40
N GLY A 92 8.37 -1.23 9.56
CA GLY A 92 8.28 -2.50 8.83
C GLY A 92 7.91 -3.70 9.71
N LYS A 93 7.31 -3.47 10.89
CA LYS A 93 6.92 -4.53 11.83
C LYS A 93 5.40 -4.65 11.92
N PRO A 94 4.86 -5.85 12.21
CA PRO A 94 3.46 -6.02 12.55
C PRO A 94 3.03 -5.02 13.64
N GLY A 95 1.88 -4.38 13.43
CA GLY A 95 1.40 -3.33 14.33
C GLY A 95 -0.12 -3.30 14.49
N SER A 96 -0.60 -2.45 15.38
CA SER A 96 -2.03 -2.25 15.58
C SER A 96 -2.67 -1.57 14.36
N ARG A 97 -4.00 -1.48 14.35
CA ARG A 97 -4.70 -0.74 13.29
C ARG A 97 -4.25 0.73 13.20
N ALA A 98 -4.02 1.37 14.34
CA ALA A 98 -3.64 2.78 14.41
C ALA A 98 -2.24 3.03 13.84
N ASP A 99 -1.33 2.07 14.01
CA ASP A 99 0.08 2.20 13.60
C ASP A 99 0.32 1.83 12.12
N THR A 100 -0.69 1.24 11.48
CA THR A 100 -0.58 0.63 10.15
C THR A 100 -1.54 1.23 9.12
N HIS A 101 -2.35 2.22 9.51
CA HIS A 101 -3.17 3.02 8.61
C HIS A 101 -2.47 4.32 8.28
N PHE A 102 -1.98 4.44 7.06
CA PHE A 102 -1.35 5.65 6.56
C PHE A 102 -2.38 6.44 5.77
N ILE A 103 -2.73 7.63 6.26
CA ILE A 103 -3.63 8.53 5.54
C ILE A 103 -2.85 9.16 4.39
N LEU A 104 -3.41 9.08 3.18
CA LEU A 104 -2.81 9.69 2.00
C LEU A 104 -3.23 11.15 1.91
N LEU A 105 -2.34 11.98 1.36
CA LEU A 105 -2.64 13.37 1.09
C LEU A 105 -3.77 13.48 0.06
N PRO A 106 -4.66 14.48 0.17
CA PRO A 106 -5.77 14.69 -0.74
C PRO A 106 -5.32 15.02 -2.16
#